data_AF-A0A2M7K7Z0-F1
#
_entry.id   AF-A0A2M7K7Z0-F1
#
_cell.length_a   1.000
_cell.length_b   1.000
_cell.length_c   1.000
_cell.angle_alpha   90.00
_cell.angle_beta   90.00
_cell.angle_gamma   90.00
#
_symmetry.space_group_name_H-M   'P 1'
#
loop_
_entity.id
_entity.type
_entity.pdbx_description
1 polymer ?
#
loop_
_entity_poly.entity_id
_entity_poly.type
_entity_poly.pdbx_seq_one_letter_code
_entity_poly.pdbx_strand_id
1 'polypeptide(L)'
;MIDKQKVDSFTQKLPTDSIKSIKPCKTLIKISPTRIFEGTLQLSFERAIKDNFSVDFTAFATYVTKNSLGGEYFSKQEFNSFSDIYGSYQPYTGEMMTGYGAVIQTRNYLLHRINPKYKAPFGLYASPYLMYRKITIFGMNYTNVYQDSAWVTKENEIKQNLDIGSAGVILGYSFPVFDVLSIDIHIGGVLRLSKYFRES
;
A
#
# COMPACT_ATOMS: atom_id res chain seq x y z
N MET A 1 -35.42 -26.75 -55.17
CA MET A 1 -34.96 -27.20 -53.84
C MET A 1 -33.46 -26.99 -53.77
N ILE A 2 -33.01 -25.92 -53.11
CA ILE A 2 -31.61 -25.70 -52.75
C ILE A 2 -31.65 -25.14 -51.32
N ASP A 3 -30.99 -25.86 -50.43
CA ASP A 3 -31.00 -25.68 -48.98
C ASP A 3 -30.50 -24.29 -48.55
N LYS A 4 -31.28 -23.63 -47.68
CA LYS A 4 -30.80 -22.50 -46.89
C LYS A 4 -29.99 -23.07 -45.73
N GLN A 5 -28.66 -23.08 -45.85
CA GLN A 5 -27.78 -23.31 -44.72
C GLN A 5 -28.06 -22.25 -43.65
N LYS A 6 -28.56 -22.72 -42.49
CA LYS A 6 -28.70 -21.94 -41.26
C LYS A 6 -27.28 -21.60 -40.80
N VAL A 7 -26.93 -20.33 -40.84
CA VAL A 7 -25.71 -19.83 -40.19
C VAL A 7 -25.99 -19.86 -38.70
N ASP A 8 -25.51 -20.90 -38.03
CA ASP A 8 -25.52 -20.96 -36.57
C ASP A 8 -24.67 -19.80 -36.04
N SER A 9 -25.34 -18.82 -35.45
CA SER A 9 -24.68 -17.72 -34.75
C SER A 9 -23.83 -18.32 -33.64
N PHE A 10 -22.51 -18.25 -33.80
CA PHE A 10 -21.54 -18.46 -32.73
C PHE A 10 -21.75 -17.37 -31.68
N THR A 11 -22.76 -17.56 -30.83
CA THR A 11 -22.84 -16.85 -29.56
C THR A 11 -21.74 -17.45 -28.71
N GLN A 12 -20.55 -16.83 -28.74
CA GLN A 12 -19.51 -17.10 -27.75
C GLN A 12 -20.18 -16.93 -26.38
N LYS A 13 -20.48 -18.05 -25.70
CA LYS A 13 -20.85 -18.01 -24.29
C LYS A 13 -19.65 -17.42 -23.57
N LEU A 14 -19.77 -16.15 -23.19
CA LEU A 14 -18.81 -15.51 -22.29
C LEU A 14 -18.65 -16.41 -21.06
N PRO A 15 -17.42 -16.69 -20.61
CA PRO A 15 -17.13 -17.63 -19.54
C PRO A 15 -17.48 -17.01 -18.18
N THR A 16 -18.76 -16.70 -17.95
CA THR A 16 -19.21 -15.96 -16.77
C THR A 16 -20.36 -16.63 -16.03
N ASP A 17 -20.90 -17.75 -16.52
CA ASP A 17 -22.00 -18.46 -15.87
C ASP A 17 -21.55 -19.33 -14.66
N SER A 18 -20.24 -19.41 -14.38
CA SER A 18 -19.68 -20.25 -13.30
C SER A 18 -19.14 -19.47 -12.10
N ILE A 19 -19.16 -18.13 -12.10
CA ILE A 19 -18.80 -17.36 -10.91
C ILE A 19 -19.99 -17.44 -9.96
N LYS A 20 -19.88 -18.25 -8.90
CA LYS A 20 -20.81 -18.25 -7.75
C LYS A 20 -21.22 -16.79 -7.48
N SER A 21 -22.51 -16.50 -7.69
CA SER A 21 -23.10 -15.19 -7.45
C SER A 21 -22.95 -14.84 -5.97
N ILE A 22 -21.83 -14.24 -5.60
CA ILE A 22 -21.59 -13.76 -4.25
C ILE A 22 -22.62 -12.69 -3.95
N LYS A 23 -23.29 -12.82 -2.80
CA LYS A 23 -24.36 -11.90 -2.41
C LYS A 23 -23.81 -10.48 -2.37
N PRO A 24 -24.52 -9.50 -2.92
CA PRO A 24 -24.10 -8.10 -2.85
C PRO A 24 -23.98 -7.68 -1.38
N CYS A 25 -22.77 -7.29 -0.96
CA CYS A 25 -22.51 -6.76 0.38
C CYS A 25 -22.31 -5.25 0.30
N LYS A 26 -22.83 -4.50 1.27
CA LYS A 26 -22.64 -3.03 1.33
C LYS A 26 -21.33 -2.63 1.99
N THR A 27 -20.71 -3.54 2.73
CA THR A 27 -19.52 -3.29 3.55
C THR A 27 -18.54 -4.45 3.40
N LEU A 28 -17.26 -4.13 3.34
CA LEU A 28 -16.20 -5.10 3.12
C LEU A 28 -14.99 -4.77 3.99
N ILE A 29 -14.44 -5.79 4.64
CA ILE A 29 -13.14 -5.69 5.30
C ILE A 29 -12.09 -6.29 4.36
N LYS A 30 -10.97 -5.59 4.20
CA LYS A 30 -9.92 -5.99 3.27
C LYS A 30 -8.58 -6.02 3.97
N ILE A 31 -7.76 -6.97 3.56
CA ILE A 31 -6.36 -7.07 3.97
C ILE A 31 -5.55 -7.00 2.68
N SER A 32 -4.55 -6.12 2.67
CA SER A 32 -3.62 -6.00 1.55
C SER A 32 -2.35 -6.80 1.88
N PRO A 33 -2.13 -7.98 1.27
CA PRO A 33 -1.00 -8.83 1.62
C PRO A 33 0.33 -8.30 1.08
N THR A 34 0.30 -7.45 0.05
CA THR A 34 1.50 -6.94 -0.63
C THR A 34 2.44 -6.20 0.30
N ARG A 35 1.90 -5.41 1.23
CA ARG A 35 2.70 -4.61 2.16
C ARG A 35 3.19 -5.37 3.39
N ILE A 36 2.75 -6.61 3.59
CA ILE A 36 3.27 -7.46 4.68
C ILE A 36 4.77 -7.73 4.47
N PHE A 37 5.19 -7.90 3.22
CA PHE A 37 6.60 -8.05 2.83
C PHE A 37 7.43 -6.75 2.97
N GLU A 38 6.79 -5.62 3.24
CA GLU A 38 7.45 -4.37 3.63
C GLU A 38 7.46 -4.18 5.16
N GLY A 39 6.92 -5.15 5.91
CA GLY A 39 6.69 -5.04 7.36
C GLY A 39 5.50 -4.14 7.73
N THR A 40 4.57 -3.90 6.80
CA THR A 40 3.37 -3.08 7.03
C THR A 40 2.10 -3.93 6.97
N LEU A 41 1.38 -4.00 8.09
CA LEU A 41 0.03 -4.56 8.13
C LEU A 41 -1.00 -3.50 7.74
N GLN A 42 -1.90 -3.83 6.82
CA GLN A 42 -2.98 -2.94 6.40
C GLN A 42 -4.35 -3.59 6.61
N LEU A 43 -5.25 -2.82 7.20
CA LEU A 43 -6.65 -3.19 7.35
C LEU A 43 -7.52 -2.11 6.73
N SER A 44 -8.41 -2.51 5.84
CA SER A 44 -9.31 -1.59 5.16
C SER A 44 -10.76 -1.90 5.46
N PHE A 45 -11.55 -0.84 5.59
CA PHE A 45 -13.00 -0.88 5.65
C PHE A 45 -13.57 -0.11 4.48
N GLU A 46 -14.29 -0.81 3.61
CA GLU A 46 -14.94 -0.24 2.45
C GLU A 46 -16.46 -0.26 2.61
N ARG A 47 -17.12 0.82 2.21
CA ARG A 47 -18.58 0.92 2.16
C ARG A 47 -19.05 1.35 0.77
N ALA A 48 -19.87 0.52 0.14
CA ALA A 48 -20.57 0.87 -1.09
C ALA A 48 -21.64 1.94 -0.79
N ILE A 49 -21.58 3.04 -1.53
CA ILE A 49 -22.56 4.15 -1.43
C ILE A 49 -23.55 4.07 -2.59
N LYS A 50 -23.08 3.65 -3.77
CA LYS A 50 -23.88 3.39 -4.98
C LYS A 50 -23.43 2.07 -5.60
N ASP A 51 -24.20 1.57 -6.55
CA ASP A 51 -23.90 0.31 -7.24
C ASP A 51 -22.52 0.29 -7.94
N ASN A 52 -21.97 1.44 -8.30
CA ASN A 52 -20.65 1.59 -8.93
C ASN A 52 -19.65 2.40 -8.12
N PHE A 53 -19.97 2.77 -6.88
CA PHE A 53 -19.15 3.72 -6.11
C PHE A 53 -19.08 3.35 -4.63
N SER A 54 -17.86 3.38 -4.10
CA SER A 54 -17.61 3.16 -2.68
C SER A 54 -16.59 4.15 -2.11
N VAL A 55 -16.58 4.23 -0.78
CA VAL A 55 -15.57 4.92 0.00
C VAL A 55 -14.84 3.88 0.84
N ASP A 56 -13.52 4.00 0.89
CA ASP A 56 -12.63 3.07 1.55
C ASP A 56 -11.70 3.81 2.51
N PHE A 57 -11.62 3.30 3.73
CA PHE A 57 -10.71 3.78 4.75
C PHE A 57 -9.76 2.66 5.14
N THR A 58 -8.46 2.88 4.95
CA THR A 58 -7.41 1.93 5.32
C THR A 58 -6.61 2.51 6.47
N ALA A 59 -6.45 1.74 7.54
CA ALA A 59 -5.45 2.01 8.57
C ALA A 59 -4.29 1.01 8.41
N PHE A 60 -3.07 1.45 8.71
CA PHE A 60 -1.92 0.58 8.64
C PHE A 60 -0.88 0.91 9.70
N ALA A 61 -0.16 -0.13 10.12
CA ALA A 61 0.95 -0.05 11.05
C ALA A 61 2.16 -0.75 10.46
N THR A 62 3.35 -0.20 10.71
CA THR A 62 4.63 -0.72 10.23
C THR A 62 5.50 -1.09 11.41
N TYR A 63 6.06 -2.28 11.34
CA TYR A 63 7.13 -2.72 12.21
C TYR A 63 8.05 -3.61 11.39
N VAL A 64 9.28 -3.15 11.17
CA VAL A 64 10.27 -3.89 10.41
C VAL A 64 11.64 -3.77 11.06
N THR A 65 12.35 -4.89 11.13
CA THR A 65 13.74 -5.00 11.57
C THR A 65 14.50 -5.77 10.50
N LYS A 66 15.83 -5.77 10.55
CA LYS A 66 16.66 -6.54 9.57
C LYS A 66 16.32 -8.04 9.52
N ASN A 67 15.80 -8.60 10.62
CA ASN A 67 15.49 -10.02 10.76
C ASN A 67 13.99 -10.34 10.62
N SER A 68 13.13 -9.35 10.32
CA SER A 68 11.69 -9.59 10.15
C SER A 68 11.33 -9.95 8.70
N LEU A 69 10.06 -10.29 8.45
CA LEU A 69 9.55 -10.60 7.10
C LEU A 69 9.81 -9.47 6.08
N GLY A 70 9.87 -8.22 6.53
CA GLY A 70 10.23 -7.07 5.68
C GLY A 70 11.70 -6.70 5.71
N GLY A 71 12.55 -7.54 6.33
CA GLY A 71 13.96 -7.24 6.55
C GLY A 71 14.75 -7.03 5.26
N GLU A 72 14.44 -7.78 4.20
CA GLU A 72 15.07 -7.59 2.88
C GLU A 72 14.68 -6.26 2.22
N TYR A 73 13.42 -5.84 2.37
CA TYR A 73 13.00 -4.51 1.93
C TYR A 73 13.68 -3.41 2.72
N PHE A 74 13.83 -3.58 4.04
CA PHE A 74 14.47 -2.62 4.93
C PHE A 74 15.99 -2.53 4.71
N SER A 75 16.68 -3.65 4.46
CA SER A 75 18.14 -3.69 4.30
C SER A 75 18.62 -3.07 2.99
N LYS A 76 17.75 -2.97 1.99
CA LYS A 76 18.04 -2.31 0.70
C LYS A 76 17.78 -0.81 0.71
N GLN A 77 17.34 -0.24 1.84
CA GLN A 77 17.17 1.21 1.96
C GLN A 77 18.46 1.88 2.41
N GLU A 78 18.79 3.00 1.77
CA GLU A 78 19.87 3.87 2.19
C GLU A 78 19.35 4.88 3.21
N PHE A 79 20.06 5.01 4.34
CA PHE A 79 19.69 5.91 5.42
C PHE A 79 20.79 6.93 5.67
N ASN A 80 20.42 8.21 5.57
CA ASN A 80 21.32 9.34 5.78
C ASN A 80 20.73 10.29 6.82
N SER A 81 21.56 10.80 7.72
CA SER A 81 21.17 11.80 8.71
C SER A 81 22.11 13.01 8.69
N PHE A 82 21.55 14.22 8.73
CA PHE A 82 22.36 15.42 8.84
C PHE A 82 23.06 15.48 10.21
N SER A 83 24.37 15.68 10.20
CA SER A 83 25.17 15.88 11.41
C SER A 83 25.64 17.33 11.49
N ASP A 84 25.19 18.06 12.51
CA ASP A 84 25.60 19.45 12.75
C ASP A 84 27.12 19.58 12.96
N ILE A 85 27.75 18.52 13.50
CA ILE A 85 29.20 18.48 13.76
C ILE A 85 30.00 18.53 12.45
N TYR A 86 29.53 17.83 11.42
CA TYR A 86 30.23 17.68 10.15
C TYR A 86 29.62 18.54 9.02
N GLY A 87 28.56 19.31 9.31
CA GLY A 87 27.84 20.13 8.34
C GLY A 87 27.35 19.35 7.11
N SER A 88 27.14 18.03 7.24
CA SER A 88 26.90 17.13 6.12
C SER A 88 26.01 15.95 6.50
N TYR A 89 25.38 15.34 5.50
CA TYR A 89 24.64 14.10 5.66
C TYR A 89 25.61 12.93 5.80
N GLN A 90 25.47 12.17 6.88
CA GLN A 90 26.28 10.99 7.18
C GLN A 90 25.40 9.74 7.05
N PRO A 91 25.90 8.69 6.38
CA PRO A 91 25.18 7.43 6.32
C PRO A 91 25.13 6.81 7.72
N TYR A 92 24.02 6.16 8.03
CA TYR A 92 23.88 5.40 9.27
C TYR A 92 23.22 4.06 8.98
N THR A 93 23.46 3.10 9.87
CA THR A 93 22.88 1.77 9.71
C THR A 93 21.51 1.74 10.39
N GLY A 94 20.44 1.61 9.60
CA GLY A 94 19.09 1.42 10.13
C GLY A 94 18.96 0.07 10.83
N GLU A 95 18.35 0.05 12.00
CA GLU A 95 18.11 -1.17 12.79
C GLU A 95 16.64 -1.56 12.83
N MET A 96 15.78 -0.56 12.98
CA MET A 96 14.35 -0.73 13.10
C MET A 96 13.62 0.44 12.45
N MET A 97 12.50 0.13 11.79
CA MET A 97 11.55 1.12 11.33
C MET A 97 10.16 0.78 11.85
N THR A 98 9.53 1.77 12.47
CA THR A 98 8.17 1.69 12.97
C THR A 98 7.32 2.80 12.40
N GLY A 99 6.01 2.66 12.39
CA GLY A 99 5.15 3.73 11.91
C GLY A 99 3.69 3.35 11.85
N TYR A 100 2.87 4.34 11.53
CA TYR A 100 1.45 4.16 11.34
C TYR A 100 0.93 5.19 10.34
N GLY A 101 -0.26 4.95 9.81
CA GLY A 101 -0.89 5.88 8.91
C GLY A 101 -2.28 5.43 8.50
N ALA A 102 -2.88 6.25 7.65
CA ALA A 102 -4.18 5.99 7.09
C ALA A 102 -4.23 6.39 5.61
N VAL A 103 -5.13 5.74 4.89
CA VAL A 103 -5.50 6.05 3.51
C VAL A 103 -7.00 6.26 3.46
N ILE A 104 -7.44 7.32 2.78
CA ILE A 104 -8.82 7.50 2.35
C ILE A 104 -8.84 7.38 0.83
N GLN A 105 -9.74 6.55 0.32
CA GLN A 105 -9.91 6.34 -1.10
C GLN A 105 -11.39 6.42 -1.47
N THR A 106 -11.65 6.88 -2.69
CA THR A 106 -12.96 6.68 -3.32
C THR A 106 -12.79 5.73 -4.49
N ARG A 107 -13.69 4.78 -4.70
CA ARG A 107 -13.52 3.76 -5.75
C ARG A 107 -14.68 3.82 -6.73
N ASN A 108 -14.37 3.94 -8.01
CA ASN A 108 -15.34 3.85 -9.10
C ASN A 108 -15.19 2.48 -9.77
N TYR A 109 -16.19 1.62 -9.63
CA TYR A 109 -16.20 0.28 -10.19
C TYR A 109 -16.57 0.32 -11.67
N LEU A 110 -15.59 0.02 -12.51
CA LEU A 110 -15.65 0.23 -13.95
C LEU A 110 -16.49 -0.84 -14.66
N LEU A 111 -16.47 -2.08 -14.15
CA LEU A 111 -17.21 -3.21 -14.75
C LEU A 111 -18.73 -3.03 -14.67
N HIS A 112 -19.23 -2.24 -13.72
CA HIS A 112 -20.66 -1.94 -13.61
C HIS A 112 -21.23 -1.30 -14.88
N ARG A 113 -20.41 -0.51 -15.60
CA ARG A 113 -20.83 0.15 -16.86
C ARG A 113 -21.01 -0.83 -18.03
N ILE A 114 -20.32 -1.97 -17.97
CA ILE A 114 -20.34 -2.99 -19.03
C ILE A 114 -21.41 -4.02 -18.70
N ASN A 115 -21.52 -4.43 -17.45
CA ASN A 115 -22.51 -5.39 -16.99
C ASN A 115 -23.04 -5.00 -15.59
N PRO A 116 -24.33 -4.62 -15.48
CA PRO A 116 -24.95 -4.18 -14.21
C PRO A 116 -24.93 -5.23 -13.09
N LYS A 117 -24.64 -6.50 -13.41
CA LYS A 117 -24.46 -7.57 -12.41
C LYS A 117 -23.23 -7.34 -11.53
N TYR A 118 -22.20 -6.64 -12.03
CA TYR A 118 -21.07 -6.24 -11.21
C TYR A 118 -21.47 -5.02 -10.37
N LYS A 119 -21.36 -5.15 -9.05
CA LYS A 119 -21.62 -4.07 -8.11
C LYS A 119 -20.41 -3.86 -7.21
N ALA A 120 -20.22 -2.62 -6.78
CA ALA A 120 -19.33 -2.31 -5.67
C ALA A 120 -19.70 -3.20 -4.47
N PRO A 121 -18.74 -3.72 -3.69
CA PRO A 121 -17.30 -3.43 -3.71
C PRO A 121 -16.44 -4.48 -4.45
N PHE A 122 -16.92 -5.03 -5.57
CA PHE A 122 -16.21 -6.10 -6.29
C PHE A 122 -15.90 -5.77 -7.75
N GLY A 123 -14.75 -6.27 -8.23
CA GLY A 123 -14.30 -6.13 -9.61
C GLY A 123 -13.29 -5.01 -9.82
N LEU A 124 -13.09 -4.64 -11.09
CA LEU A 124 -12.14 -3.61 -11.52
C LEU A 124 -12.61 -2.21 -11.09
N TYR A 125 -11.72 -1.44 -10.48
CA TYR A 125 -11.99 -0.08 -10.06
C TYR A 125 -10.85 0.90 -10.40
N ALA A 126 -11.21 2.16 -10.51
CA ALA A 126 -10.28 3.29 -10.46
C ALA A 126 -10.50 4.08 -9.17
N SER A 127 -9.43 4.45 -8.49
CA SER A 127 -9.51 5.02 -7.15
C SER A 127 -8.51 6.14 -6.91
N PRO A 128 -8.93 7.42 -6.87
CA PRO A 128 -8.11 8.44 -6.28
C PRO A 128 -7.99 8.21 -4.77
N TYR A 129 -6.81 8.47 -4.22
CA TYR A 129 -6.52 8.30 -2.81
C TYR A 129 -5.71 9.44 -2.22
N LEU A 130 -5.85 9.59 -0.90
CA LEU A 130 -5.03 10.43 -0.05
C LEU A 130 -4.49 9.56 1.09
N MET A 131 -3.19 9.61 1.32
CA MET A 131 -2.51 8.89 2.39
C MET A 131 -1.69 9.85 3.22
N TYR A 132 -1.72 9.64 4.53
CA TYR A 132 -0.75 10.19 5.45
C TYR A 132 -0.13 9.05 6.28
N ARG A 133 1.18 9.11 6.46
CA ARG A 133 1.96 8.13 7.21
C ARG A 133 3.04 8.84 8.01
N LYS A 134 3.19 8.43 9.27
CA LYS A 134 4.33 8.78 10.11
C LYS A 134 5.23 7.55 10.25
N ILE A 135 6.52 7.73 9.99
CA ILE A 135 7.56 6.71 10.13
C ILE A 135 8.61 7.21 11.12
N THR A 136 9.04 6.33 12.01
CA THR A 136 10.22 6.52 12.84
C THR A 136 11.26 5.48 12.46
N ILE A 137 12.46 5.93 12.13
CA ILE A 137 13.60 5.08 11.80
C ILE A 137 14.63 5.22 12.91
N PHE A 138 15.03 4.09 13.47
CA PHE A 138 16.08 3.97 14.47
C PHE A 138 17.30 3.33 13.83
N GLY A 139 18.47 3.83 14.17
CA GLY A 139 19.72 3.26 13.71
C GLY A 139 20.91 3.73 14.52
N MET A 140 22.07 3.23 14.14
CA MET A 140 23.34 3.55 14.79
C MET A 140 24.28 4.23 13.81
N ASN A 141 24.95 5.27 14.30
CA ASN A 141 26.09 5.89 13.64
C ASN A 141 27.34 5.71 14.51
N TYR A 142 28.44 5.29 13.89
CA TYR A 142 29.73 5.08 14.53
C TYR A 142 30.65 6.23 14.18
N THR A 143 30.97 7.08 15.16
CA THR A 143 31.88 8.21 14.97
C THR A 143 33.16 7.98 15.75
N ASN A 144 34.31 8.09 15.10
CA ASN A 144 35.59 8.06 15.80
C ASN A 144 35.85 9.43 16.43
N VAL A 145 35.96 9.47 17.75
CA VAL A 145 36.26 10.67 18.53
C VAL A 145 37.62 10.49 19.17
N TYR A 146 38.47 11.53 19.11
CA TYR A 146 39.76 11.51 19.79
C TYR A 146 39.56 11.87 21.26
N GLN A 147 39.80 10.92 22.16
CA GLN A 147 39.62 11.07 23.60
C GLN A 147 40.76 10.34 24.32
N ASP A 148 41.30 10.93 25.39
CA ASP A 148 42.34 10.33 26.23
C ASP A 148 43.57 9.80 25.46
N SER A 149 44.02 10.57 24.46
CA SER A 149 45.17 10.23 23.58
C SER A 149 44.97 9.00 22.69
N ALA A 150 43.73 8.55 22.49
CA ALA A 150 43.37 7.47 21.58
C ALA A 150 42.15 7.83 20.71
N TRP A 151 42.05 7.20 19.54
CA TRP A 151 40.82 7.22 18.75
C TRP A 151 39.84 6.20 19.33
N VAL A 152 38.70 6.66 19.82
CA VAL A 152 37.64 5.81 20.37
C VAL A 152 36.43 5.87 19.45
N THR A 153 35.92 4.72 19.03
CA THR A 153 34.66 4.65 18.28
C THR A 153 33.50 4.83 19.25
N LYS A 154 32.77 5.94 19.08
CA LYS A 154 31.56 6.23 19.83
C LYS A 154 30.33 5.83 19.03
N GLU A 155 29.45 5.09 19.67
CA GLU A 155 28.13 4.73 19.16
C GLU A 155 27.16 5.87 19.45
N ASN A 156 26.51 6.39 18.41
CA ASN A 156 25.45 7.37 18.56
C ASN A 156 24.16 6.80 17.99
N GLU A 157 23.11 6.78 18.82
CA GLU A 157 21.77 6.42 18.39
C GLU A 157 21.17 7.55 17.53
N ILE A 158 20.70 7.20 16.34
CA ILE A 158 20.02 8.09 15.41
C ILE A 158 18.54 7.74 15.40
N LYS A 159 17.71 8.74 15.68
CA LYS A 159 16.25 8.66 15.58
C LYS A 159 15.74 9.69 14.58
N GLN A 160 15.23 9.21 13.45
CA GLN A 160 14.61 10.06 12.44
C GLN A 160 13.10 9.89 12.45
N ASN A 161 12.37 11.01 12.39
CA ASN A 161 10.92 11.01 12.19
C ASN A 161 10.63 11.59 10.81
N LEU A 162 9.85 10.86 10.05
CA LEU A 162 9.48 11.17 8.68
C LEU A 162 7.96 11.22 8.54
N ASP A 163 7.45 12.36 8.11
CA ASP A 163 6.06 12.55 7.77
C ASP A 163 5.90 12.43 6.24
N ILE A 164 5.05 11.51 5.81
CA ILE A 164 4.81 11.20 4.39
C ILE A 164 3.35 11.46 4.06
N GLY A 165 3.10 12.46 3.23
CA GLY A 165 1.84 12.65 2.53
C GLY A 165 1.93 12.08 1.12
N SER A 166 0.87 11.44 0.63
CA SER A 166 0.80 11.10 -0.78
C SER A 166 -0.62 11.17 -1.32
N ALA A 167 -0.73 11.56 -2.58
CA ALA A 167 -1.97 11.58 -3.33
C ALA A 167 -1.74 10.88 -4.67
N GLY A 168 -2.73 10.19 -5.19
CA GLY A 168 -2.57 9.51 -6.47
C GLY A 168 -3.84 8.84 -6.93
N VAL A 169 -3.72 8.06 -8.00
CA VAL A 169 -4.80 7.27 -8.56
C VAL A 169 -4.32 5.84 -8.73
N ILE A 170 -5.16 4.90 -8.30
CA ILE A 170 -4.91 3.48 -8.32
C ILE A 170 -5.93 2.82 -9.26
N LEU A 171 -5.47 1.87 -10.07
CA LEU A 171 -6.29 0.89 -10.75
C LEU A 171 -6.13 -0.45 -10.04
N GLY A 172 -7.24 -1.04 -9.63
CA GLY A 172 -7.19 -2.28 -8.87
C GLY A 172 -8.36 -3.20 -9.17
N TYR A 173 -8.25 -4.42 -8.69
CA TYR A 173 -9.28 -5.43 -8.77
C TYR A 173 -9.52 -6.04 -7.38
N SER A 174 -10.77 -5.98 -6.93
CA SER A 174 -11.22 -6.55 -5.65
C SER A 174 -11.78 -7.95 -5.87
N PHE A 175 -11.09 -8.96 -5.33
CA PHE A 175 -11.47 -10.37 -5.39
C PHE A 175 -12.22 -10.78 -4.12
N PRO A 176 -13.51 -11.14 -4.21
CA PRO A 176 -14.24 -11.69 -3.07
C PRO A 176 -13.67 -13.06 -2.67
N VAL A 177 -13.41 -13.26 -1.37
CA VAL A 177 -12.96 -14.54 -0.81
C VAL A 177 -14.05 -15.16 0.07
N PHE A 178 -14.65 -14.35 0.94
CA PHE A 178 -15.82 -14.69 1.75
C PHE A 178 -16.85 -13.55 1.72
N ASP A 179 -18.02 -13.75 2.32
CA ASP A 179 -19.14 -12.78 2.27
C ASP A 179 -18.76 -11.33 2.68
N VAL A 180 -17.75 -11.16 3.55
CA VAL A 180 -17.31 -9.85 4.07
C VAL A 180 -15.78 -9.65 3.94
N LEU A 181 -15.06 -10.61 3.35
CA LEU A 181 -13.59 -10.55 3.20
C LEU A 181 -13.20 -10.61 1.72
N SER A 182 -12.31 -9.72 1.30
CA SER A 182 -11.72 -9.73 -0.04
C SER A 182 -10.20 -9.54 -0.02
N ILE A 183 -9.58 -9.94 -1.12
CA ILE A 183 -8.19 -9.63 -1.45
C ILE A 183 -8.20 -8.55 -2.53
N ASP A 184 -7.41 -7.50 -2.31
CA ASP A 184 -7.30 -6.36 -3.20
C ASP A 184 -5.92 -6.35 -3.86
N ILE A 185 -5.86 -6.35 -5.19
CA ILE A 185 -4.62 -6.23 -5.97
C ILE A 185 -4.71 -4.96 -6.79
N HIS A 186 -3.68 -4.12 -6.74
CA HIS A 186 -3.72 -2.83 -7.39
C HIS A 186 -2.35 -2.31 -7.84
N ILE A 187 -2.38 -1.44 -8.86
CA ILE A 187 -1.24 -0.70 -9.41
C ILE A 187 -1.65 0.76 -9.58
N GLY A 188 -0.73 1.70 -9.33
CA GLY A 188 -1.09 3.12 -9.41
C GLY A 188 0.11 4.05 -9.49
N GLY A 189 -0.14 5.24 -10.02
CA GLY A 189 0.79 6.36 -10.00
C GLY A 189 0.58 7.22 -8.75
N VAL A 190 1.67 7.63 -8.09
CA VAL A 190 1.64 8.39 -6.84
C VAL A 190 2.47 9.66 -6.93
N LEU A 191 1.92 10.75 -6.43
CA LEU A 191 2.68 11.93 -6.01
C LEU A 191 2.93 11.82 -4.51
N ARG A 192 4.20 11.80 -4.12
CA ARG A 192 4.63 11.64 -2.72
C ARG A 192 5.35 12.90 -2.27
N LEU A 193 4.93 13.44 -1.13
CA LEU A 193 5.60 14.50 -0.40
C LEU A 193 6.09 13.91 0.92
N SER A 194 7.38 13.97 1.17
CA SER A 194 8.01 13.45 2.38
C SER A 194 8.82 14.57 3.03
N LYS A 195 8.60 14.80 4.33
CA LYS A 195 9.29 15.83 5.10
C LYS A 195 9.85 15.24 6.39
N TYR A 196 11.15 15.43 6.64
CA TYR A 196 11.77 15.08 7.92
C TYR A 196 11.41 16.15 8.97
N PHE A 197 11.23 15.74 10.23
CA PHE A 197 10.77 16.61 11.34
C PHE A 197 11.65 17.85 11.62
N ARG A 198 12.83 17.97 11.00
CA ARG A 198 13.77 19.09 11.20
C ARG A 198 14.23 19.79 9.91
N GLU A 199 13.70 19.43 8.75
CA GLU A 199 13.96 20.21 7.53
C GLU A 199 12.93 21.34 7.48
N SER A 200 13.37 22.60 7.58
CA SER A 200 12.48 23.77 7.48
C SER A 200 12.09 24.02 6.03
#